data_AF-A0A2N8KYF9-F1
#
_entry.id   AF-A0A2N8KYF9-F1
#
_cell.length_a   1.000
_cell.length_b   1.000
_cell.length_c   1.000
_cell.angle_alpha   90.00
_cell.angle_beta   90.00
_cell.angle_gamma   90.00
#
_symmetry.space_group_name_H-M   'P 1'
#
loop_
_entity.id
_entity.type
_entity.pdbx_description
1 polymer ?
#
loop_
_entity_poly.entity_id
_entity_poly.type
_entity_poly.pdbx_seq_one_letter_code
_entity_poly.pdbx_strand_id
1 'polypeptide(L)'
;MPYDHNAEADFAASEVARMLVADPGLCYDAASLPASISASASYEPSAAGWPKADGLVSVLEGGTSTQRAIALEYKRPQEGIHGLLTAIGQAHGYLHKGYSGAAIVIPGRYSSHPTPAEYVRDVLNAISGSRAIAVFSYSPPDTTSPTPFAGRIQCVRPLVFDAGRVHLRPANQGPKTQWVHMREGSTTRDAFFRFLQVAKRLSADPTAPRPTLRSELVAAIGRLAPGRDPIEYITNTADNKFLTKVWQFFWLEWLATPAVLTPWKLEAGVYSAPGARTRILREDGTDFSQLWEGRVNSLKETIAGMLNRGEISEAQGWEAFVGGISATGGGQDKQGVRARAHSYREDIDSALAQLRWIEDDGLPTDQGYRFMTICERYGGANSRAAIDYMGATLIQTGRYASFLHYINRLSERKFAENPLAYTKPGPGGMPVFTEESYWEYLQDLETKLTDELRVMRKVSGRARPRVRTTFQVELTLLRNYGFVSSTRHRLGVGIPIDWEQVVQALNVDL
;
A
#
# COMPACT_ATOMS: atom_id res chain seq x y z
N MET A 1 1.86 25.49 -0.48
CA MET A 1 2.86 24.46 -0.85
C MET A 1 2.52 23.99 -2.25
N PRO A 2 3.43 24.04 -3.23
CA PRO A 2 3.19 23.40 -4.52
C PRO A 2 3.20 21.89 -4.32
N TYR A 3 2.15 21.21 -4.80
CA TYR A 3 2.07 19.76 -4.80
C TYR A 3 2.63 19.22 -6.12
N ASP A 4 3.11 17.97 -6.09
CA ASP A 4 3.50 17.28 -7.31
C ASP A 4 2.26 16.87 -8.13
N HIS A 5 2.50 16.31 -9.31
CA HIS A 5 1.42 15.83 -10.17
C HIS A 5 0.54 14.78 -9.48
N ASN A 6 1.15 13.85 -8.73
CA ASN A 6 0.43 12.74 -8.12
C ASN A 6 -0.53 13.23 -7.04
N ALA A 7 -0.10 14.15 -6.17
CA ALA A 7 -0.95 14.69 -5.12
C ALA A 7 -2.13 15.52 -5.69
N GLU A 8 -1.92 16.30 -6.75
CA GLU A 8 -3.04 16.99 -7.41
C GLU A 8 -4.01 16.01 -8.10
N ALA A 9 -3.49 14.96 -8.74
CA ALA A 9 -4.32 13.89 -9.31
C ALA A 9 -5.12 13.14 -8.22
N ASP A 10 -4.53 12.92 -7.03
CA ASP A 10 -5.23 12.35 -5.88
C ASP A 10 -6.38 13.25 -5.42
N PHE A 11 -6.15 14.56 -5.31
CA PHE A 11 -7.18 15.53 -4.96
C PHE A 11 -8.32 15.53 -5.99
N ALA A 12 -7.99 15.46 -7.28
CA ALA A 12 -8.97 15.37 -8.36
C ALA A 12 -9.78 14.07 -8.28
N ALA A 13 -9.14 12.92 -8.05
CA ALA A 13 -9.81 11.63 -7.91
C ALA A 13 -10.77 11.60 -6.71
N SER A 14 -10.35 12.18 -5.58
CA SER A 14 -11.19 12.34 -4.39
C SER A 14 -12.44 13.16 -4.69
N GLU A 15 -12.29 14.30 -5.38
CA GLU A 15 -13.43 15.14 -5.73
C GLU A 15 -14.35 14.49 -6.77
N VAL A 16 -13.81 13.81 -7.78
CA VAL A 16 -14.61 13.03 -8.72
C VAL A 16 -15.40 11.94 -7.99
N ALA A 17 -14.80 11.23 -7.02
CA ALA A 17 -15.52 10.26 -6.20
C ALA A 17 -16.67 10.89 -5.41
N ARG A 18 -16.45 12.08 -4.82
CA ARG A 18 -17.50 12.84 -4.12
C ARG A 18 -18.63 13.26 -5.07
N MET A 19 -18.29 13.77 -6.25
CA MET A 19 -19.25 14.16 -7.28
C MET A 19 -20.12 12.99 -7.72
N LEU A 20 -19.53 11.81 -7.95
CA LEU A 20 -20.28 10.62 -8.35
C LEU A 20 -21.26 10.17 -7.26
N VAL A 21 -20.86 10.20 -5.99
CA VAL A 21 -21.77 9.87 -4.88
C VAL A 21 -22.90 10.89 -4.77
N ALA A 22 -22.62 12.17 -4.98
CA ALA A 22 -23.62 13.24 -4.93
C ALA A 22 -24.60 13.18 -6.12
N ASP A 23 -24.11 12.81 -7.31
CA ASP A 23 -24.88 12.67 -8.53
C ASP A 23 -24.47 11.39 -9.30
N PRO A 24 -25.13 10.25 -9.03
CA PRO A 24 -24.87 9.01 -9.76
C PRO A 24 -25.20 9.09 -11.26
N GLY A 25 -25.95 10.10 -11.70
CA GLY A 25 -26.21 10.38 -13.12
C GLY A 25 -24.95 10.77 -13.90
N LEU A 26 -23.84 11.07 -13.21
CA LEU A 26 -22.54 11.31 -13.84
C LEU A 26 -21.86 10.03 -14.36
N CYS A 27 -22.31 8.84 -13.96
CA CYS A 27 -21.77 7.56 -14.43
C CYS A 27 -22.80 6.51 -14.88
N TYR A 28 -24.10 6.77 -14.70
CA TYR A 28 -25.19 5.90 -15.12
C TYR A 28 -26.22 6.68 -15.94
N ASP A 29 -26.87 6.00 -16.89
CA ASP A 29 -28.07 6.54 -17.52
C ASP A 29 -29.25 6.44 -16.52
N ALA A 30 -30.25 7.31 -16.66
CA ALA A 30 -31.41 7.34 -15.75
C ALA A 30 -32.15 5.99 -15.66
N ALA A 31 -32.15 5.20 -16.74
CA ALA A 31 -32.77 3.87 -16.79
C ALA A 31 -31.96 2.76 -16.09
N SER A 32 -30.67 3.00 -15.82
CA SER A 32 -29.74 2.01 -15.22
C SER A 32 -29.17 2.47 -13.88
N LEU A 33 -29.77 3.50 -13.27
CA LEU A 33 -29.34 4.05 -11.99
C LEU A 33 -29.54 3.01 -10.87
N PRO A 34 -28.48 2.59 -10.17
CA PRO A 34 -28.62 1.71 -9.01
C PRO A 34 -29.28 2.46 -7.83
N ALA A 35 -29.90 1.71 -6.92
CA ALA A 35 -30.60 2.28 -5.76
C ALA A 35 -29.70 3.11 -4.83
N SER A 36 -28.42 2.77 -4.77
CA SER A 36 -27.39 3.58 -4.13
C SER A 36 -26.02 3.22 -4.71
N ILE A 37 -25.09 4.16 -4.64
CA ILE A 37 -23.67 3.90 -4.90
C ILE A 37 -22.81 4.43 -3.77
N SER A 38 -21.65 3.81 -3.62
CA SER A 38 -20.52 4.41 -2.93
C SER A 38 -19.37 4.55 -3.91
N ALA A 39 -18.57 5.60 -3.76
CA ALA A 39 -17.34 5.76 -4.53
C ALA A 39 -16.20 6.13 -3.60
N SER A 40 -15.01 5.66 -3.94
CA SER A 40 -13.77 6.00 -3.22
C SER A 40 -12.61 6.11 -4.20
N ALA A 41 -11.80 7.13 -4.02
CA ALA A 41 -10.56 7.31 -4.73
C ALA A 41 -9.48 6.34 -4.22
N SER A 42 -8.62 5.91 -5.12
CA SER A 42 -7.45 5.06 -4.88
C SER A 42 -6.40 5.34 -5.96
N TYR A 43 -5.38 4.49 -6.06
CA TYR A 43 -4.33 4.59 -7.06
C TYR A 43 -4.20 3.30 -7.87
N GLU A 44 -3.49 3.38 -9.00
CA GLU A 44 -3.08 2.22 -9.77
C GLU A 44 -1.64 1.80 -9.39
N PRO A 45 -1.41 0.54 -8.95
CA PRO A 45 -0.07 0.05 -8.62
C PRO A 45 0.81 -0.11 -9.86
N SER A 46 2.16 -0.15 -9.71
CA SER A 46 3.06 -0.33 -10.85
C SER A 46 2.86 -1.64 -11.58
N ALA A 47 2.47 -2.68 -10.82
CA ALA A 47 2.19 -4.03 -11.30
C ALA A 47 0.96 -4.10 -12.25
N ALA A 48 0.45 -2.96 -12.70
CA ALA A 48 -0.55 -2.88 -13.73
C ALA A 48 0.13 -2.45 -15.04
N GLY A 49 0.01 -3.30 -16.07
CA GLY A 49 0.55 -3.03 -17.41
C GLY A 49 0.14 -1.67 -17.99
N TRP A 50 0.94 -1.12 -18.90
CA TRP A 50 0.68 0.20 -19.49
C TRP A 50 -0.61 0.22 -20.35
N PRO A 51 -1.36 1.33 -20.42
CA PRO A 51 -1.14 2.63 -19.77
C PRO A 51 -1.53 2.69 -18.29
N LYS A 52 -0.81 3.52 -17.52
CA LYS A 52 -1.03 3.72 -16.08
C LYS A 52 -1.84 4.99 -15.83
N ALA A 53 -2.85 4.92 -15.00
CA ALA A 53 -3.71 6.04 -14.61
C ALA A 53 -3.05 6.89 -13.52
N ASP A 54 -3.28 8.20 -13.57
CA ASP A 54 -2.81 9.15 -12.55
C ASP A 54 -3.59 8.97 -11.24
N GLY A 55 -4.87 8.60 -11.33
CA GLY A 55 -5.71 8.23 -10.20
C GLY A 55 -6.72 7.14 -10.55
N LEU A 56 -7.37 6.57 -9.55
CA LEU A 56 -8.44 5.61 -9.74
C LEU A 56 -9.65 5.99 -8.89
N VAL A 57 -10.85 5.84 -9.43
CA VAL A 57 -12.10 5.93 -8.65
C VAL A 57 -12.81 4.60 -8.72
N SER A 58 -13.03 3.99 -7.56
CA SER A 58 -13.79 2.76 -7.42
C SER A 58 -15.23 3.08 -7.09
N VAL A 59 -16.18 2.57 -7.86
CA VAL A 59 -17.62 2.71 -7.65
C VAL A 59 -18.21 1.35 -7.29
N LEU A 60 -18.90 1.28 -6.15
CA LEU A 60 -19.56 0.08 -5.65
C LEU A 60 -21.08 0.32 -5.62
N GLU A 61 -21.81 -0.54 -6.31
CA GLU A 61 -23.28 -0.52 -6.37
C GLU A 61 -23.85 -1.14 -5.08
N GLY A 62 -24.76 -0.41 -4.42
CA GLY A 62 -25.35 -0.84 -3.16
C GLY A 62 -26.08 -2.18 -3.27
N GLY A 63 -25.90 -3.03 -2.26
CA GLY A 63 -26.49 -4.38 -2.25
C GLY A 63 -25.79 -5.39 -3.17
N THR A 64 -24.71 -5.01 -3.85
CA THR A 64 -23.95 -5.91 -4.72
C THR A 64 -22.49 -6.05 -4.25
N SER A 65 -21.81 -7.08 -4.75
CA SER A 65 -20.36 -7.21 -4.67
C SER A 65 -19.65 -6.65 -5.91
N THR A 66 -20.36 -5.89 -6.74
CA THR A 66 -19.93 -5.44 -8.05
C THR A 66 -19.21 -4.10 -7.93
N GLN A 67 -17.93 -4.08 -8.25
CA GLN A 67 -17.12 -2.86 -8.28
C GLN A 67 -16.73 -2.53 -9.71
N ARG A 68 -16.98 -1.26 -10.08
CA ARG A 68 -16.53 -0.63 -11.31
C ARG A 68 -15.35 0.27 -11.01
N ALA A 69 -14.45 0.40 -11.97
CA ALA A 69 -13.22 1.18 -11.82
C ALA A 69 -13.14 2.23 -12.94
N ILE A 70 -12.96 3.48 -12.55
CA ILE A 70 -12.76 4.62 -13.44
C ILE A 70 -11.29 5.04 -13.34
N ALA A 71 -10.56 4.94 -14.45
CA ALA A 71 -9.19 5.44 -14.55
C ALA A 71 -9.21 6.96 -14.76
N LEU A 72 -8.43 7.68 -13.96
CA LEU A 72 -8.33 9.14 -14.04
C LEU A 72 -7.03 9.54 -14.73
N GLU A 73 -7.16 10.39 -15.74
CA GLU A 73 -6.06 11.12 -16.38
C GLU A 73 -6.14 12.58 -15.91
N TYR A 74 -5.10 13.07 -15.25
CA TYR A 74 -5.00 14.44 -14.78
C TYR A 74 -4.03 15.24 -15.66
N LYS A 75 -4.36 16.50 -15.98
CA LYS A 75 -3.45 17.38 -16.71
C LYS A 75 -3.23 18.68 -15.97
N ARG A 76 -1.99 19.14 -15.95
CA ARG A 76 -1.60 20.41 -15.33
C ARG A 76 -1.55 21.55 -16.34
N PRO A 77 -1.70 22.82 -15.90
CA PRO A 77 -1.69 23.97 -16.80
C PRO A 77 -0.43 24.09 -17.68
N GLN A 78 0.72 23.57 -17.22
CA GLN A 78 1.99 23.65 -17.94
C GLN A 78 2.08 22.68 -19.14
N GLU A 79 1.18 21.69 -19.24
CA GLU A 79 1.20 20.70 -20.34
C GLU A 79 0.60 21.24 -21.65
N GLY A 80 -0.22 22.30 -21.58
CA GLY A 80 -0.82 22.94 -22.74
C GLY A 80 -1.64 21.99 -23.62
N ILE A 81 -1.70 22.30 -24.93
CA ILE A 81 -2.48 21.53 -25.91
C ILE A 81 -1.96 20.09 -26.08
N HIS A 82 -0.66 19.86 -25.89
CA HIS A 82 -0.09 18.50 -25.93
C HIS A 82 -0.75 17.58 -24.86
N GLY A 83 -1.07 18.15 -23.69
CA GLY A 83 -1.82 17.47 -22.64
C GLY A 83 -3.20 16.97 -23.09
N LEU A 84 -3.85 17.62 -24.06
CA LEU A 84 -5.17 17.23 -24.56
C LEU A 84 -5.14 15.96 -25.38
N LEU A 85 -4.21 15.89 -26.36
CA LEU A 85 -4.07 14.74 -27.24
C LEU A 85 -3.66 13.50 -26.45
N THR A 86 -2.71 13.67 -25.53
CA THR A 86 -2.31 12.58 -24.64
C THR A 86 -3.46 12.13 -23.76
N ALA A 87 -4.24 13.05 -23.17
CA ALA A 87 -5.36 12.66 -22.34
C ALA A 87 -6.44 11.85 -23.07
N ILE A 88 -6.77 12.23 -24.31
CA ILE A 88 -7.72 11.48 -25.14
C ILE A 88 -7.18 10.06 -25.43
N GLY A 89 -5.91 9.96 -25.85
CA GLY A 89 -5.27 8.68 -26.14
C GLY A 89 -5.21 7.77 -24.90
N GLN A 90 -4.79 8.31 -23.75
CA GLN A 90 -4.72 7.59 -22.49
C GLN A 90 -6.09 7.10 -22.04
N ALA A 91 -7.11 7.96 -22.09
CA ALA A 91 -8.48 7.59 -21.72
C ALA A 91 -9.02 6.41 -22.56
N HIS A 92 -8.79 6.42 -23.88
CA HIS A 92 -9.13 5.28 -24.73
C HIS A 92 -8.29 4.04 -24.41
N GLY A 93 -7.00 4.22 -24.13
CA GLY A 93 -6.10 3.16 -23.68
C GLY A 93 -6.58 2.48 -22.39
N TYR A 94 -7.10 3.24 -21.42
CA TYR A 94 -7.67 2.70 -20.20
C TYR A 94 -8.90 1.83 -20.45
N LEU A 95 -9.82 2.27 -21.32
CA LEU A 95 -10.96 1.45 -21.71
C LEU A 95 -10.52 0.15 -22.39
N HIS A 96 -9.51 0.21 -23.27
CA HIS A 96 -8.96 -0.99 -23.91
C HIS A 96 -8.27 -1.92 -22.91
N LYS A 97 -7.61 -1.37 -21.89
CA LYS A 97 -7.05 -2.11 -20.75
C LYS A 97 -8.12 -2.76 -19.87
N GLY A 98 -9.39 -2.36 -20.03
CA GLY A 98 -10.55 -2.97 -19.41
C GLY A 98 -11.11 -2.21 -18.21
N TYR A 99 -10.75 -0.94 -18.03
CA TYR A 99 -11.44 -0.08 -17.07
C TYR A 99 -12.91 0.12 -17.45
N SER A 100 -13.78 0.23 -16.44
CA SER A 100 -15.22 0.43 -16.65
C SER A 100 -15.54 1.81 -17.23
N GLY A 101 -14.70 2.79 -16.92
CA GLY A 101 -14.76 4.13 -17.47
C GLY A 101 -13.39 4.82 -17.39
N ALA A 102 -13.28 5.97 -18.04
CA ALA A 102 -12.16 6.88 -17.89
C ALA A 102 -12.67 8.28 -17.53
N ALA A 103 -11.88 9.06 -16.79
CA ALA A 103 -12.17 10.44 -16.45
C ALA A 103 -10.96 11.31 -16.82
N ILE A 104 -11.15 12.22 -17.76
CA ILE A 104 -10.15 13.24 -18.11
C ILE A 104 -10.43 14.46 -17.23
N VAL A 105 -9.46 14.88 -16.43
CA VAL A 105 -9.54 16.06 -15.58
C VAL A 105 -8.50 17.07 -16.02
N ILE A 106 -8.95 18.15 -16.66
CA ILE A 106 -8.08 19.14 -17.33
C ILE A 106 -8.40 20.56 -16.85
N PRO A 107 -7.43 21.49 -16.90
CA PRO A 107 -7.66 22.86 -16.45
C PRO A 107 -8.74 23.50 -17.32
N GLY A 108 -9.54 24.40 -16.75
CA GLY A 108 -10.57 25.12 -17.50
C GLY A 108 -9.99 26.08 -18.55
N ARG A 109 -8.69 26.35 -18.52
CA ARG A 109 -7.98 27.17 -19.50
C ARG A 109 -6.50 26.80 -19.56
N TYR A 110 -5.95 26.75 -20.78
CA TYR A 110 -4.52 26.84 -21.03
C TYR A 110 -4.15 28.24 -21.54
N SER A 111 -2.88 28.62 -21.42
CA SER A 111 -2.38 29.87 -22.05
C SER A 111 -2.64 29.89 -23.57
N SER A 112 -2.60 28.73 -24.21
CA SER A 112 -2.80 28.53 -25.65
C SER A 112 -4.21 28.10 -26.05
N HIS A 113 -5.12 27.81 -25.11
CA HIS A 113 -6.47 27.35 -25.42
C HIS A 113 -7.50 27.81 -24.37
N PRO A 114 -8.56 28.56 -24.75
CA PRO A 114 -9.51 29.14 -23.80
C PRO A 114 -10.46 28.12 -23.15
N THR A 115 -10.96 27.13 -23.90
CA THR A 115 -11.94 26.14 -23.43
C THR A 115 -11.51 24.68 -23.74
N PRO A 116 -10.39 24.21 -23.20
CA PRO A 116 -9.85 22.88 -23.49
C PRO A 116 -10.83 21.72 -23.21
N ALA A 117 -11.66 21.83 -22.17
CA ALA A 117 -12.61 20.76 -21.81
C ALA A 117 -13.75 20.61 -22.81
N GLU A 118 -14.23 21.72 -23.37
CA GLU A 118 -15.23 21.71 -24.44
C GLU A 118 -14.65 21.09 -25.70
N TYR A 119 -13.42 21.45 -26.06
CA TYR A 119 -12.72 20.85 -27.19
C TYR A 119 -12.59 19.33 -27.05
N VAL A 120 -12.13 18.83 -25.89
CA VAL A 120 -12.02 17.38 -25.64
C VAL A 120 -13.38 16.70 -25.70
N ARG A 121 -14.42 17.30 -25.11
CA ARG A 121 -15.80 16.78 -25.21
C ARG A 121 -16.23 16.65 -26.68
N ASP A 122 -16.02 17.69 -27.48
CA ASP A 122 -16.49 17.75 -28.87
C ASP A 122 -15.74 16.73 -29.73
N VAL A 123 -14.42 16.60 -29.54
CA VAL A 123 -13.62 15.54 -30.18
C VAL A 123 -14.14 14.17 -29.79
N LEU A 124 -14.30 13.87 -28.49
CA LEU A 124 -14.82 12.59 -28.03
C LEU A 124 -16.23 12.31 -28.55
N ASN A 125 -17.10 13.31 -28.65
CA ASN A 125 -18.44 13.12 -29.21
C ASN A 125 -18.42 12.85 -30.71
N ALA A 126 -17.42 13.38 -31.43
CA ALA A 126 -17.26 13.14 -32.86
C ALA A 126 -16.61 11.77 -33.17
N ILE A 127 -15.66 11.32 -32.35
CA ILE A 127 -14.82 10.14 -32.66
C ILE A 127 -15.08 8.93 -31.77
N SER A 128 -15.55 9.12 -30.54
CA SER A 128 -15.75 8.02 -29.60
C SER A 128 -17.15 7.46 -29.77
N GLY A 129 -17.24 6.23 -30.29
CA GLY A 129 -18.47 5.42 -30.20
C GLY A 129 -18.84 5.05 -28.75
N SER A 130 -18.01 5.40 -27.76
CA SER A 130 -18.24 5.12 -26.35
C SER A 130 -18.56 6.38 -25.54
N ARG A 131 -19.59 6.26 -24.69
CA ARG A 131 -19.91 7.24 -23.64
C ARG A 131 -19.16 6.96 -22.33
N ALA A 132 -18.23 5.99 -22.28
CA ALA A 132 -17.53 5.61 -21.05
C ALA A 132 -16.34 6.54 -20.66
N ILE A 133 -16.20 7.71 -21.29
CA ILE A 133 -15.13 8.68 -20.99
C ILE A 133 -15.76 9.98 -20.47
N ALA A 134 -15.57 10.32 -19.20
CA ALA A 134 -15.98 11.61 -18.67
C ALA A 134 -14.91 12.67 -18.96
N VAL A 135 -15.35 13.92 -19.07
CA VAL A 135 -14.47 15.09 -19.17
C VAL A 135 -14.88 16.08 -18.09
N PHE A 136 -13.89 16.45 -17.28
CA PHE A 136 -14.03 17.42 -16.22
C PHE A 136 -13.08 18.60 -16.47
N SER A 137 -13.59 19.79 -16.23
CA SER A 137 -12.84 21.04 -16.21
C SER A 137 -12.54 21.43 -14.77
N TYR A 138 -11.37 22.00 -14.48
CA TYR A 138 -11.06 22.49 -13.15
C TYR A 138 -10.51 23.91 -13.10
N SER A 139 -10.80 24.62 -12.01
CA SER A 139 -10.12 25.85 -11.60
C SER A 139 -9.03 25.56 -10.56
N PRO A 140 -8.03 26.45 -10.35
CA PRO A 140 -6.91 26.18 -9.46
C PRO A 140 -7.36 25.70 -8.07
N PRO A 141 -6.73 24.66 -7.50
CA PRO A 141 -7.14 24.07 -6.22
C PRO A 141 -6.88 25.00 -5.03
N ASP A 142 -7.70 24.88 -3.99
CA ASP A 142 -7.47 25.51 -2.68
C ASP A 142 -6.77 24.56 -1.72
N THR A 143 -5.45 24.64 -1.67
CA THR A 143 -4.61 23.78 -0.82
C THR A 143 -4.66 24.11 0.69
N THR A 144 -5.48 25.08 1.09
CA THR A 144 -5.81 25.34 2.50
C THR A 144 -7.00 24.50 3.00
N SER A 145 -7.76 23.92 2.07
CA SER A 145 -8.91 23.05 2.36
C SER A 145 -8.51 21.58 2.36
N PRO A 146 -9.14 20.70 3.18
CA PRO A 146 -8.99 19.25 3.06
C PRO A 146 -9.60 18.68 1.78
N THR A 147 -10.42 19.47 1.06
CA THR A 147 -11.00 19.13 -0.24
C THR A 147 -10.58 20.18 -1.27
N PRO A 148 -9.35 20.11 -1.82
CA PRO A 148 -8.79 21.21 -2.60
C PRO A 148 -9.59 21.58 -3.86
N PHE A 149 -10.34 20.62 -4.41
CA PHE A 149 -11.15 20.82 -5.61
C PHE A 149 -12.66 20.97 -5.36
N ALA A 150 -13.10 21.05 -4.10
CA ALA A 150 -14.53 21.22 -3.78
C ALA A 150 -15.10 22.47 -4.48
N GLY A 151 -16.12 22.27 -5.33
CA GLY A 151 -16.75 23.35 -6.11
C GLY A 151 -15.84 23.96 -7.19
N ARG A 152 -14.68 23.35 -7.46
CA ARG A 152 -13.70 23.81 -8.45
C ARG A 152 -13.56 22.89 -9.64
N ILE A 153 -14.09 21.67 -9.58
CA ILE A 153 -14.23 20.73 -10.69
C ILE A 153 -15.68 20.77 -11.21
N GLN A 154 -15.84 20.83 -12.53
CA GLN A 154 -17.12 20.79 -13.21
C GLN A 154 -17.12 19.66 -14.25
N CYS A 155 -18.18 18.86 -14.27
CA CYS A 155 -18.40 17.88 -15.32
C CYS A 155 -18.84 18.57 -16.62
N VAL A 156 -18.09 18.37 -17.70
CA VAL A 156 -18.37 18.88 -19.05
C VAL A 156 -18.95 17.79 -19.94
N ARG A 157 -18.55 16.54 -19.70
CA ARG A 157 -19.10 15.33 -20.34
C ARG A 157 -19.24 14.25 -19.26
N PRO A 158 -20.46 13.79 -18.91
CA PRO A 158 -20.61 12.65 -18.01
C PRO A 158 -20.17 11.37 -18.72
N LEU A 159 -19.76 10.35 -17.96
CA LEU A 159 -19.58 9.02 -18.49
C LEU A 159 -20.85 8.20 -18.31
N VAL A 160 -20.97 7.14 -19.11
CA VAL A 160 -21.95 6.09 -18.88
C VAL A 160 -21.22 4.77 -18.94
N PHE A 161 -21.37 3.95 -17.90
CA PHE A 161 -20.84 2.60 -17.92
C PHE A 161 -21.51 1.80 -19.05
N ASP A 162 -20.70 1.33 -20.00
CA ASP A 162 -21.16 0.45 -21.07
C ASP A 162 -21.59 -0.90 -20.47
N ALA A 163 -22.74 -1.44 -20.87
CA ALA A 163 -23.20 -2.74 -20.39
C ALA A 163 -22.40 -3.92 -20.99
N GLY A 164 -21.69 -3.72 -22.12
CA GLY A 164 -21.11 -4.80 -22.92
C GLY A 164 -19.60 -5.06 -22.76
N ARG A 165 -18.82 -4.17 -22.10
CA ARG A 165 -17.34 -4.22 -22.09
C ARG A 165 -16.69 -4.00 -20.71
N VAL A 166 -17.28 -4.54 -19.65
CA VAL A 166 -16.85 -4.20 -18.28
C VAL A 166 -16.06 -5.32 -17.64
N HIS A 167 -14.82 -5.04 -17.20
CA HIS A 167 -14.21 -5.83 -16.15
C HIS A 167 -14.77 -5.41 -14.80
N LEU A 168 -15.77 -6.17 -14.35
CA LEU A 168 -16.25 -6.09 -12.99
C LEU A 168 -15.21 -6.75 -12.08
N ARG A 169 -14.74 -5.99 -11.09
CA ARG A 169 -13.89 -6.55 -10.04
C ARG A 169 -14.78 -6.91 -8.84
N PRO A 170 -14.52 -8.03 -8.15
CA PRO A 170 -15.10 -8.27 -6.84
C PRO A 170 -14.76 -7.11 -5.88
N ALA A 171 -15.74 -6.66 -5.10
CA ALA A 171 -15.59 -5.53 -4.18
C ALA A 171 -14.44 -5.68 -3.15
N ASN A 172 -13.95 -6.90 -2.91
CA ASN A 172 -12.83 -7.15 -2.01
C ASN A 172 -11.44 -7.03 -2.66
N GLN A 173 -11.37 -6.78 -3.97
CA GLN A 173 -10.13 -6.66 -4.73
C GLN A 173 -9.74 -5.19 -4.99
N GLY A 174 -8.43 -4.91 -4.99
CA GLY A 174 -7.86 -3.59 -5.27
C GLY A 174 -7.43 -2.78 -4.03
N PRO A 175 -6.66 -1.69 -4.23
CA PRO A 175 -6.25 -0.81 -3.13
C PRO A 175 -7.43 -0.22 -2.38
N LYS A 176 -7.27 -0.05 -1.06
CA LYS A 176 -8.33 0.46 -0.16
C LYS A 176 -8.14 1.92 0.21
N THR A 177 -7.02 2.50 -0.18
CA THR A 177 -6.53 3.84 0.17
C THR A 177 -5.92 4.47 -1.07
N GLN A 178 -5.81 5.79 -1.09
CA GLN A 178 -5.01 6.51 -2.10
C GLN A 178 -3.50 6.38 -1.88
N TRP A 179 -3.06 6.06 -0.66
CA TRP A 179 -1.64 5.82 -0.35
C TRP A 179 -1.29 4.34 -0.29
N VAL A 180 0.00 4.06 -0.43
CA VAL A 180 0.58 2.72 -0.47
C VAL A 180 0.46 1.99 0.86
N HIS A 181 0.09 0.71 0.78
CA HIS A 181 0.08 -0.18 1.94
C HIS A 181 1.50 -0.66 2.24
N MET A 182 1.98 -0.32 3.44
CA MET A 182 3.24 -0.80 3.99
C MET A 182 2.96 -1.64 5.23
N ARG A 183 3.92 -2.47 5.65
CA ARG A 183 3.80 -3.24 6.89
C ARG A 183 5.06 -3.24 7.72
N GLU A 184 4.91 -2.72 8.94
CA GLU A 184 5.96 -2.72 9.94
C GLU A 184 6.55 -4.13 10.15
N GLY A 185 7.87 -4.20 10.15
CA GLY A 185 8.63 -5.42 10.36
C GLY A 185 8.77 -6.34 9.14
N SER A 186 8.02 -6.09 8.05
CA SER A 186 8.20 -6.81 6.78
C SER A 186 8.87 -5.94 5.71
N THR A 187 8.42 -4.68 5.58
CA THR A 187 8.81 -3.75 4.50
C THR A 187 9.95 -2.81 4.91
N THR A 188 11.08 -3.38 5.38
CA THR A 188 12.27 -2.57 5.75
C THR A 188 13.08 -2.19 4.52
N ARG A 189 13.86 -1.11 4.61
CA ARG A 189 14.74 -0.67 3.51
C ARG A 189 15.72 -1.76 3.08
N ASP A 190 16.32 -2.47 4.04
CA ASP A 190 17.25 -3.54 3.72
C ASP A 190 16.53 -4.73 3.06
N ALA A 191 15.30 -5.08 3.48
CA ALA A 191 14.52 -6.10 2.78
C ALA A 191 14.28 -5.74 1.30
N PHE A 192 13.90 -4.50 1.00
CA PHE A 192 13.75 -4.04 -0.38
C PHE A 192 15.06 -4.09 -1.15
N PHE A 193 16.14 -3.59 -0.55
CA PHE A 193 17.47 -3.62 -1.18
C PHE A 193 17.89 -5.06 -1.52
N ARG A 194 17.80 -5.99 -0.57
CA ARG A 194 18.18 -7.39 -0.78
C ARG A 194 17.28 -8.09 -1.80
N PHE A 195 15.98 -7.78 -1.81
CA PHE A 195 15.08 -8.30 -2.83
C PHE A 195 15.50 -7.84 -4.24
N LEU A 196 15.77 -6.54 -4.41
CA LEU A 196 16.20 -5.98 -5.70
C LEU A 196 17.56 -6.53 -6.14
N GLN A 197 18.49 -6.78 -5.20
CA GLN A 197 19.75 -7.45 -5.49
C GLN A 197 19.55 -8.88 -6.02
N VAL A 198 18.64 -9.64 -5.41
CA VAL A 198 18.29 -10.99 -5.89
C VAL A 198 17.66 -10.92 -7.28
N ALA A 199 16.75 -9.98 -7.51
CA ALA A 199 16.13 -9.77 -8.83
C ALA A 199 17.18 -9.47 -9.90
N LYS A 200 18.07 -8.49 -9.66
CA LYS A 200 19.18 -8.17 -10.58
C LYS A 200 20.06 -9.39 -10.85
N ARG A 201 20.46 -10.13 -9.81
CA ARG A 201 21.34 -11.30 -9.94
C ARG A 201 20.70 -12.40 -10.77
N LEU A 202 19.43 -12.75 -10.50
CA LEU A 202 18.73 -13.81 -11.24
C LEU A 202 18.37 -13.40 -12.67
N SER A 203 18.19 -12.10 -12.93
CA SER A 203 18.04 -11.61 -14.30
C SER A 203 19.33 -11.81 -15.10
N ALA A 204 20.50 -11.68 -14.46
CA ALA A 204 21.80 -11.88 -15.09
C ALA A 204 22.21 -13.37 -15.17
N ASP A 205 21.81 -14.18 -14.20
CA ASP A 205 22.02 -15.63 -14.16
C ASP A 205 20.70 -16.37 -13.87
N PRO A 206 19.89 -16.66 -14.91
CA PRO A 206 18.63 -17.38 -14.74
C PRO A 206 18.80 -18.85 -14.36
N THR A 207 20.02 -19.39 -14.46
CA THR A 207 20.37 -20.78 -14.17
C THR A 207 20.97 -20.99 -12.79
N ALA A 208 21.01 -19.94 -11.96
CA ALA A 208 21.49 -20.01 -10.60
C ALA A 208 20.83 -21.20 -9.86
N PRO A 209 21.62 -22.06 -9.20
CA PRO A 209 21.10 -23.24 -8.53
C PRO A 209 20.17 -22.82 -7.39
N ARG A 210 19.00 -23.49 -7.28
CA ARG A 210 18.05 -23.22 -6.20
C ARG A 210 18.70 -23.48 -4.83
N PRO A 211 18.36 -22.69 -3.80
CA PRO A 211 18.80 -22.96 -2.44
C PRO A 211 18.40 -24.38 -2.00
N THR A 212 19.25 -25.05 -1.24
CA THR A 212 18.99 -26.40 -0.73
C THR A 212 18.37 -26.37 0.67
N LEU A 213 17.51 -27.34 0.96
CA LEU A 213 16.92 -27.50 2.30
C LEU A 213 17.57 -28.65 3.04
N ARG A 214 17.56 -28.53 4.36
CA ARG A 214 17.94 -29.62 5.26
C ARG A 214 16.99 -30.81 5.12
N SER A 215 17.52 -32.03 5.29
CA SER A 215 16.76 -33.26 5.12
C SER A 215 15.59 -33.39 6.09
N GLU A 216 15.71 -32.84 7.31
CA GLU A 216 14.64 -32.89 8.31
C GLU A 216 13.42 -32.08 7.88
N LEU A 217 13.64 -30.92 7.25
CA LEU A 217 12.58 -30.11 6.65
C LEU A 217 11.93 -30.84 5.47
N VAL A 218 12.73 -31.41 4.58
CA VAL A 218 12.23 -32.19 3.43
C VAL A 218 11.37 -33.35 3.93
N ALA A 219 11.81 -34.07 4.97
CA ALA A 219 11.06 -35.17 5.56
C ALA A 219 9.74 -34.69 6.21
N ALA A 220 9.75 -33.56 6.92
CA ALA A 220 8.53 -32.99 7.51
C ALA A 220 7.52 -32.54 6.45
N ILE A 221 7.99 -31.92 5.38
CA ILE A 221 7.13 -31.54 4.24
C ILE A 221 6.58 -32.80 3.56
N GLY A 222 7.40 -33.84 3.39
CA GLY A 222 6.96 -35.12 2.84
C GLY A 222 5.83 -35.77 3.65
N ARG A 223 5.80 -35.58 4.98
CA ARG A 223 4.70 -36.03 5.84
C ARG A 223 3.47 -35.11 5.76
N LEU A 224 3.67 -33.80 5.76
CA LEU A 224 2.58 -32.81 5.71
C LEU A 224 1.90 -32.70 4.35
N ALA A 225 2.66 -32.87 3.27
CA ALA A 225 2.22 -32.69 1.89
C ALA A 225 3.00 -33.60 0.93
N PRO A 226 2.69 -34.91 0.93
CA PRO A 226 3.36 -35.89 0.07
C PRO A 226 3.38 -35.46 -1.41
N GLY A 227 4.53 -35.59 -2.06
CA GLY A 227 4.72 -35.29 -3.49
C GLY A 227 4.83 -33.80 -3.85
N ARG A 228 4.77 -32.88 -2.89
CA ARG A 228 5.03 -31.45 -3.15
C ARG A 228 6.53 -31.15 -3.18
N ASP A 229 6.94 -30.23 -4.08
CA ASP A 229 8.30 -29.68 -4.07
C ASP A 229 8.56 -28.97 -2.72
N PRO A 230 9.61 -29.37 -1.97
CA PRO A 230 9.87 -28.83 -0.64
C PRO A 230 10.06 -27.31 -0.62
N ILE A 231 10.76 -26.76 -1.61
CA ILE A 231 11.01 -25.32 -1.70
C ILE A 231 9.70 -24.59 -1.94
N GLU A 232 8.95 -24.97 -2.98
CA GLU A 232 7.65 -24.36 -3.31
C GLU A 232 6.68 -24.38 -2.12
N TYR A 233 6.68 -25.48 -1.37
CA TYR A 233 5.84 -25.61 -0.18
C TYR A 233 6.20 -24.57 0.89
N ILE A 234 7.47 -24.47 1.28
CA ILE A 234 7.87 -23.57 2.37
C ILE A 234 7.91 -22.10 1.97
N THR A 235 8.07 -21.80 0.67
CA THR A 235 7.99 -20.43 0.14
C THR A 235 6.56 -20.03 -0.23
N ASN A 236 5.59 -20.95 -0.08
CA ASN A 236 4.20 -20.83 -0.48
C ASN A 236 4.02 -20.32 -1.92
N THR A 237 4.67 -21.00 -2.86
CA THR A 237 4.63 -20.67 -4.29
C THR A 237 4.10 -21.84 -5.11
N ALA A 238 3.56 -21.57 -6.31
CA ALA A 238 2.98 -22.61 -7.17
C ALA A 238 3.21 -22.39 -8.67
N ASP A 239 3.99 -21.37 -9.05
CA ASP A 239 4.32 -21.07 -10.45
C ASP A 239 5.84 -20.94 -10.64
N ASN A 240 6.27 -20.83 -11.90
CA ASN A 240 7.68 -20.72 -12.27
C ASN A 240 8.04 -19.35 -12.86
N LYS A 241 7.24 -18.30 -12.53
CA LYS A 241 7.48 -16.94 -13.01
C LYS A 241 8.76 -16.38 -12.41
N PHE A 242 9.34 -15.38 -13.07
CA PHE A 242 10.56 -14.73 -12.60
C PHE A 242 10.42 -14.19 -11.17
N LEU A 243 9.37 -13.39 -10.88
CA LEU A 243 9.08 -12.90 -9.53
C LEU A 243 9.00 -14.01 -8.47
N THR A 244 8.43 -15.17 -8.81
CA THR A 244 8.39 -16.32 -7.89
C THR A 244 9.78 -16.89 -7.60
N LYS A 245 10.65 -16.96 -8.61
CA LYS A 245 12.06 -17.35 -8.39
C LYS A 245 12.79 -16.34 -7.52
N VAL A 246 12.62 -15.05 -7.78
CA VAL A 246 13.19 -13.97 -6.95
C VAL A 246 12.74 -14.12 -5.49
N TRP A 247 11.45 -14.33 -5.27
CA TRP A 247 10.91 -14.57 -3.93
C TRP A 247 11.54 -15.79 -3.24
N GLN A 248 11.65 -16.93 -3.94
CA GLN A 248 12.23 -18.16 -3.37
C GLN A 248 13.68 -17.94 -2.91
N PHE A 249 14.50 -17.30 -3.74
CA PHE A 249 15.89 -16.99 -3.41
C PHE A 249 15.99 -15.96 -2.29
N PHE A 250 15.22 -14.86 -2.37
CA PHE A 250 15.19 -13.83 -1.33
C PHE A 250 14.81 -14.42 0.03
N TRP A 251 13.72 -15.20 0.07
CA TRP A 251 13.23 -15.81 1.29
C TRP A 251 14.30 -16.71 1.93
N LEU A 252 14.93 -17.61 1.17
CA LEU A 252 15.86 -18.60 1.73
C LEU A 252 17.28 -18.08 1.97
N GLU A 253 17.71 -17.07 1.22
CA GLU A 253 19.06 -16.49 1.42
C GLU A 253 19.11 -15.44 2.51
N TRP A 254 18.01 -14.69 2.73
CA TRP A 254 18.01 -13.50 3.57
C TRP A 254 17.11 -13.60 4.80
N LEU A 255 15.95 -14.25 4.71
CA LEU A 255 14.97 -14.31 5.80
C LEU A 255 15.02 -15.65 6.54
N ALA A 256 14.71 -16.73 5.83
CA ALA A 256 14.69 -18.10 6.29
C ALA A 256 16.03 -18.81 6.00
N THR A 257 17.12 -18.25 6.53
CA THR A 257 18.45 -18.85 6.41
C THR A 257 18.52 -20.21 7.12
N PRO A 258 19.54 -21.06 6.88
CA PRO A 258 19.68 -22.34 7.59
C PRO A 258 19.64 -22.22 9.12
N ALA A 259 20.20 -21.14 9.68
CA ALA A 259 20.13 -20.87 11.11
C ALA A 259 18.71 -20.52 11.56
N VAL A 260 18.00 -19.66 10.81
CA VAL A 260 16.61 -19.30 11.12
C VAL A 260 15.67 -20.49 10.92
N LEU A 261 15.97 -21.39 9.99
CA LEU A 261 15.21 -22.62 9.74
C LEU A 261 15.55 -23.77 10.70
N THR A 262 16.39 -23.52 11.70
CA THR A 262 16.63 -24.46 12.80
C THR A 262 15.64 -24.16 13.95
N PRO A 263 14.67 -25.04 14.25
CA PRO A 263 13.56 -24.72 15.15
C PRO A 263 13.92 -24.78 16.64
N TRP A 264 14.92 -25.58 17.03
CA TRP A 264 15.42 -25.68 18.40
C TRP A 264 16.89 -26.11 18.41
N LYS A 265 17.51 -25.96 19.57
CA LYS A 265 18.76 -26.62 19.96
C LYS A 265 18.52 -27.48 21.20
N LEU A 266 19.28 -28.56 21.34
CA LEU A 266 19.24 -29.47 22.49
C LEU A 266 20.55 -29.37 23.25
N GLU A 267 20.51 -28.85 24.48
CA GLU A 267 21.68 -28.69 25.35
C GLU A 267 21.39 -29.32 26.71
N ALA A 268 22.25 -30.23 27.17
CA ALA A 268 22.07 -30.96 28.43
C ALA A 268 20.67 -31.61 28.61
N GLY A 269 20.08 -32.10 27.51
CA GLY A 269 18.75 -32.72 27.53
C GLY A 269 17.58 -31.73 27.53
N VAL A 270 17.84 -30.41 27.43
CA VAL A 270 16.82 -29.37 27.41
C VAL A 270 16.75 -28.71 26.02
N TYR A 271 15.55 -28.67 25.45
CA TYR A 271 15.25 -27.97 24.21
C TYR A 271 15.09 -26.47 24.45
N SER A 272 15.65 -25.65 23.58
CA SER A 272 15.49 -24.18 23.59
C SER A 272 15.50 -23.60 22.19
N ALA A 273 14.95 -22.38 22.02
CA ALA A 273 15.08 -21.66 20.76
C ALA A 273 16.54 -21.22 20.52
N PRO A 274 17.04 -21.23 19.28
CA PRO A 274 18.46 -20.99 19.00
C PRO A 274 18.88 -19.51 19.02
N GLY A 275 17.97 -18.56 19.13
CA GLY A 275 18.25 -17.12 19.10
C GLY A 275 18.57 -16.58 17.70
N ALA A 276 18.19 -17.29 16.64
CA ALA A 276 18.68 -17.02 15.29
C ALA A 276 18.17 -15.69 14.72
N ARG A 277 19.06 -14.98 14.01
CA ARG A 277 18.75 -13.73 13.27
C ARG A 277 18.66 -13.98 11.77
N THR A 278 17.82 -13.19 11.11
CA THR A 278 17.83 -13.10 9.64
C THR A 278 19.10 -12.39 9.16
N ARG A 279 19.26 -12.20 7.85
CA ARG A 279 20.27 -11.31 7.26
C ARG A 279 19.69 -9.97 6.82
N ILE A 280 18.48 -9.63 7.28
CA ILE A 280 17.83 -8.35 7.02
C ILE A 280 18.07 -7.42 8.20
N LEU A 281 18.77 -6.31 7.95
CA LEU A 281 18.97 -5.27 8.95
C LEU A 281 17.63 -4.64 9.36
N ARG A 282 17.53 -4.29 10.64
CA ARG A 282 16.44 -3.46 11.14
C ARG A 282 16.48 -2.07 10.54
N GLU A 283 15.35 -1.38 10.60
CA GLU A 283 15.19 -0.02 10.07
C GLU A 283 16.06 1.02 10.80
N ASP A 284 16.54 0.72 12.02
CA ASP A 284 17.48 1.57 12.76
C ASP A 284 18.96 1.24 12.46
N GLY A 285 19.22 0.18 11.69
CA GLY A 285 20.56 -0.29 11.34
C GLY A 285 21.36 -0.93 12.48
N THR A 286 20.76 -1.12 13.65
CA THR A 286 21.50 -1.55 14.85
C THR A 286 21.76 -3.06 14.94
N ASP A 287 20.90 -3.86 14.34
CA ASP A 287 20.92 -5.33 14.42
C ASP A 287 20.08 -5.94 13.28
N PHE A 288 20.13 -7.25 13.12
CA PHE A 288 19.30 -8.00 12.19
C PHE A 288 17.92 -8.34 12.79
N SER A 289 16.91 -8.49 11.92
CA SER A 289 15.56 -8.87 12.33
C SER A 289 15.49 -10.35 12.79
N GLN A 290 14.40 -10.72 13.46
CA GLN A 290 14.12 -12.09 13.89
C GLN A 290 12.82 -12.58 13.29
N LEU A 291 12.76 -13.87 12.98
CA LEU A 291 11.55 -14.59 12.60
C LEU A 291 11.34 -15.77 13.55
N TRP A 292 10.08 -15.98 13.95
CA TRP A 292 9.64 -17.08 14.84
C TRP A 292 10.28 -17.13 16.24
N GLU A 293 11.00 -16.09 16.63
CA GLU A 293 11.74 -15.95 17.91
C GLU A 293 11.66 -14.52 18.47
N GLY A 294 12.25 -14.28 19.64
CA GLY A 294 12.33 -12.96 20.28
C GLY A 294 11.14 -12.59 21.17
N ARG A 295 10.18 -13.51 21.32
CA ARG A 295 9.06 -13.41 22.28
C ARG A 295 8.94 -14.72 23.05
N VAL A 296 8.64 -14.65 24.34
CA VAL A 296 8.40 -15.82 25.20
C VAL A 296 7.32 -16.78 24.69
N ASN A 297 6.41 -16.30 23.85
CA ASN A 297 5.36 -17.09 23.22
C ASN A 297 5.56 -17.27 21.70
N SER A 298 6.78 -17.17 21.19
CA SER A 298 7.05 -17.40 19.77
C SER A 298 6.80 -18.86 19.37
N LEU A 299 6.76 -19.14 18.05
CA LEU A 299 6.56 -20.51 17.56
C LEU A 299 7.65 -21.46 18.07
N LYS A 300 8.92 -21.06 17.99
CA LYS A 300 10.04 -21.92 18.38
C LYS A 300 10.10 -22.15 19.90
N GLU A 301 9.85 -21.11 20.70
CA GLU A 301 9.76 -21.28 22.17
C GLU A 301 8.61 -22.21 22.56
N THR A 302 7.48 -22.12 21.84
CA THR A 302 6.33 -23.01 22.06
C THR A 302 6.70 -24.46 21.74
N ILE A 303 7.34 -24.71 20.59
CA ILE A 303 7.76 -26.06 20.18
C ILE A 303 8.79 -26.63 21.16
N ALA A 304 9.81 -25.85 21.54
CA ALA A 304 10.80 -26.27 22.52
C ALA A 304 10.15 -26.64 23.86
N GLY A 305 9.18 -25.85 24.33
CA GLY A 305 8.41 -26.14 25.52
C GLY A 305 7.61 -27.45 25.41
N MET A 306 6.96 -27.71 24.28
CA MET A 306 6.21 -28.96 24.05
C MET A 306 7.14 -30.18 24.01
N LEU A 307 8.32 -30.05 23.40
CA LEU A 307 9.36 -31.11 23.38
C LEU A 307 9.87 -31.41 24.79
N ASN A 308 10.20 -30.39 25.59
CA ASN A 308 10.64 -30.55 26.98
C ASN A 308 9.59 -31.23 27.87
N ARG A 309 8.30 -31.02 27.59
CA ARG A 309 7.20 -31.68 28.30
C ARG A 309 6.87 -33.09 27.76
N GLY A 310 7.53 -33.53 26.70
CA GLY A 310 7.25 -34.80 26.03
C GLY A 310 5.87 -34.85 25.35
N GLU A 311 5.26 -33.71 25.08
CA GLU A 311 3.93 -33.62 24.45
C GLU A 311 3.97 -33.96 22.95
N ILE A 312 5.13 -33.73 22.31
CA ILE A 312 5.39 -34.03 20.91
C ILE A 312 6.77 -34.66 20.75
N SER A 313 6.92 -35.46 19.71
CA SER A 313 8.23 -35.94 19.22
C SER A 313 8.94 -34.88 18.37
N GLU A 314 10.24 -35.03 18.13
CA GLU A 314 10.98 -34.15 17.22
C GLU A 314 10.39 -34.15 15.80
N ALA A 315 9.91 -35.29 15.31
CA ALA A 315 9.27 -35.38 14.00
C ALA A 315 8.01 -34.51 13.91
N GLN A 316 7.18 -34.50 14.96
CA GLN A 316 6.02 -33.63 15.10
C GLN A 316 6.43 -32.17 15.34
N GLY A 317 7.53 -31.92 16.05
CA GLY A 317 8.10 -30.58 16.23
C GLY A 317 8.48 -29.93 14.89
N TRP A 318 9.09 -30.70 13.99
CA TRP A 318 9.39 -30.23 12.63
C TRP A 318 8.13 -29.94 11.82
N GLU A 319 7.11 -30.79 11.92
CA GLU A 319 5.81 -30.54 11.28
C GLU A 319 5.14 -29.27 11.80
N ALA A 320 5.13 -29.08 13.12
CA ALA A 320 4.61 -27.87 13.77
C ALA A 320 5.40 -26.62 13.37
N PHE A 321 6.71 -26.71 13.18
CA PHE A 321 7.52 -25.59 12.70
C PHE A 321 7.17 -25.21 11.26
N VAL A 322 7.02 -26.19 10.38
CA VAL A 322 6.71 -25.99 8.96
C VAL A 322 5.26 -25.52 8.75
N GLY A 323 4.29 -26.22 9.36
CA GLY A 323 2.85 -26.01 9.20
C GLY A 323 2.25 -24.95 10.13
N GLY A 324 2.87 -24.71 11.29
CA GLY A 324 2.35 -23.84 12.34
C GLY A 324 1.57 -24.61 13.41
N ILE A 325 1.08 -23.87 14.42
CA ILE A 325 0.27 -24.40 15.52
C ILE A 325 -1.04 -23.63 15.57
N SER A 326 -2.15 -24.32 15.40
CA SER A 326 -3.49 -23.74 15.57
C SER A 326 -3.76 -23.47 17.06
N ALA A 327 -4.31 -22.31 17.37
CA ALA A 327 -4.68 -21.99 18.73
C ALA A 327 -5.97 -22.71 19.15
N THR A 328 -5.99 -23.23 20.38
CA THR A 328 -7.21 -23.68 21.05
C THR A 328 -7.77 -22.53 21.91
N GLY A 329 -9.08 -22.30 21.89
CA GLY A 329 -9.74 -21.34 22.81
C GLY A 329 -9.57 -19.84 22.50
N GLY A 330 -9.80 -19.42 21.25
CA GLY A 330 -9.87 -17.99 20.87
C GLY A 330 -8.51 -17.25 20.76
N GLY A 331 -7.39 -17.95 20.96
CA GLY A 331 -6.05 -17.44 20.71
C GLY A 331 -5.73 -17.26 19.22
N GLN A 332 -4.59 -16.63 18.91
CA GLN A 332 -4.09 -16.52 17.53
C GLN A 332 -3.18 -17.70 17.16
N ASP A 333 -3.40 -18.27 15.98
CA ASP A 333 -2.53 -19.29 15.40
C ASP A 333 -1.08 -18.81 15.32
N LYS A 334 -0.14 -19.72 15.61
CA LYS A 334 1.29 -19.48 15.43
C LYS A 334 1.67 -19.90 14.01
N GLN A 335 1.93 -18.91 13.15
CA GLN A 335 2.29 -19.15 11.76
C GLN A 335 3.60 -19.94 11.62
N GLY A 336 3.53 -21.11 10.99
CA GLY A 336 4.71 -21.88 10.56
C GLY A 336 5.48 -21.21 9.42
N VAL A 337 6.52 -21.89 8.94
CA VAL A 337 7.38 -21.38 7.85
C VAL A 337 6.56 -21.00 6.62
N ARG A 338 5.68 -21.90 6.16
CA ARG A 338 4.88 -21.69 4.95
C ARG A 338 3.93 -20.50 5.05
N ALA A 339 3.15 -20.43 6.13
CA ALA A 339 2.18 -19.34 6.33
C ALA A 339 2.87 -17.98 6.50
N ARG A 340 4.05 -17.97 7.14
CA ARG A 340 4.84 -16.75 7.30
C ARG A 340 5.45 -16.30 5.98
N ALA A 341 5.96 -17.22 5.15
CA ALA A 341 6.44 -16.91 3.80
C ALA A 341 5.34 -16.24 2.97
N HIS A 342 4.13 -16.79 2.99
CA HIS A 342 2.98 -16.20 2.31
C HIS A 342 2.72 -14.75 2.75
N SER A 343 2.57 -14.52 4.06
CA SER A 343 2.29 -13.18 4.59
C SER A 343 3.40 -12.20 4.24
N TYR A 344 4.66 -12.63 4.29
CA TYR A 344 5.79 -11.75 4.07
C TYR A 344 5.95 -11.41 2.58
N ARG A 345 5.65 -12.37 1.68
CA ARG A 345 5.57 -12.15 0.24
C ARG A 345 4.49 -11.13 -0.10
N GLU A 346 3.29 -11.29 0.47
CA GLU A 346 2.19 -10.33 0.27
C GLU A 346 2.61 -8.91 0.65
N ASP A 347 3.37 -8.76 1.74
CA ASP A 347 3.84 -7.46 2.20
C ASP A 347 4.91 -6.87 1.26
N ILE A 348 5.94 -7.66 0.87
CA ILE A 348 7.08 -7.19 0.05
C ILE A 348 6.68 -6.95 -1.40
N ASP A 349 6.05 -7.93 -2.05
CA ASP A 349 5.68 -7.85 -3.47
C ASP A 349 4.73 -6.67 -3.68
N SER A 350 3.73 -6.53 -2.79
CA SER A 350 2.79 -5.42 -2.85
C SER A 350 3.49 -4.08 -2.66
N ALA A 351 4.37 -3.94 -1.67
CA ALA A 351 5.01 -2.66 -1.40
C ALA A 351 5.97 -2.25 -2.53
N LEU A 352 6.81 -3.16 -3.04
CA LEU A 352 7.72 -2.87 -4.14
C LEU A 352 6.98 -2.48 -5.42
N ALA A 353 5.90 -3.19 -5.75
CA ALA A 353 5.05 -2.84 -6.88
C ALA A 353 4.31 -1.50 -6.66
N GLN A 354 3.82 -1.26 -5.45
CA GLN A 354 3.10 -0.03 -5.15
C GLN A 354 4.03 1.20 -5.16
N LEU A 355 5.30 1.04 -4.77
CA LEU A 355 6.35 2.06 -4.88
C LEU A 355 6.98 2.16 -6.28
N ARG A 356 6.50 1.37 -7.25
CA ARG A 356 7.04 1.32 -8.62
C ARG A 356 8.52 0.97 -8.69
N TRP A 357 9.01 0.11 -7.80
CA TRP A 357 10.40 -0.36 -7.80
C TRP A 357 10.61 -1.68 -8.54
N ILE A 358 9.52 -2.40 -8.82
CA ILE A 358 9.50 -3.57 -9.71
C ILE A 358 8.37 -3.45 -10.75
N GLU A 359 8.56 -4.10 -11.89
CA GLU A 359 7.53 -4.34 -12.90
C GLU A 359 6.67 -5.57 -12.55
N ASP A 360 5.59 -5.81 -13.31
CA ASP A 360 4.65 -6.94 -13.14
C ASP A 360 5.36 -8.32 -13.16
N ASP A 361 6.49 -8.42 -13.85
CA ASP A 361 7.28 -9.65 -13.97
C ASP A 361 8.30 -9.85 -12.85
N GLY A 362 8.53 -8.82 -12.02
CA GLY A 362 9.47 -8.79 -10.91
C GLY A 362 10.84 -8.18 -11.23
N LEU A 363 11.08 -7.67 -12.45
CA LEU A 363 12.30 -6.94 -12.76
C LEU A 363 12.33 -5.57 -12.07
N PRO A 364 13.50 -5.10 -11.58
CA PRO A 364 13.62 -3.76 -11.05
C PRO A 364 13.32 -2.71 -12.13
N THR A 365 12.56 -1.67 -11.77
CA THR A 365 12.36 -0.47 -12.59
C THR A 365 13.58 0.46 -12.48
N ASP A 366 13.60 1.56 -13.23
CA ASP A 366 14.60 2.62 -13.07
C ASP A 366 14.66 3.15 -11.64
N GLN A 367 13.50 3.33 -10.98
CA GLN A 367 13.44 3.77 -9.58
C GLN A 367 14.01 2.70 -8.62
N GLY A 368 13.75 1.42 -8.90
CA GLY A 368 14.33 0.30 -8.15
C GLY A 368 15.86 0.21 -8.32
N TYR A 369 16.35 0.36 -9.55
CA TYR A 369 17.78 0.39 -9.85
C TYR A 369 18.48 1.59 -9.20
N ARG A 370 17.84 2.76 -9.18
CA ARG A 370 18.37 3.97 -8.53
C ARG A 370 18.50 3.77 -7.01
N PHE A 371 17.48 3.23 -6.34
CA PHE A 371 17.57 2.90 -4.90
C PHE A 371 18.71 1.92 -4.60
N MET A 372 18.80 0.84 -5.37
CA MET A 372 19.84 -0.17 -5.19
C MET A 372 21.24 0.43 -5.43
N THR A 373 21.41 1.29 -6.44
CA THR A 373 22.68 1.99 -6.72
C THR A 373 23.07 2.94 -5.57
N ILE A 374 22.09 3.66 -4.99
CA ILE A 374 22.31 4.50 -3.81
C ILE A 374 22.79 3.64 -2.63
N CYS A 375 22.13 2.51 -2.37
CA CYS A 375 22.55 1.60 -1.31
C CYS A 375 23.96 1.06 -1.53
N GLU A 376 24.30 0.63 -2.75
CA GLU A 376 25.64 0.12 -3.09
C GLU A 376 26.72 1.20 -2.94
N ARG A 377 26.42 2.46 -3.29
CA ARG A 377 27.39 3.58 -3.28
C ARG A 377 27.62 4.18 -1.89
N TYR A 378 26.58 4.24 -1.06
CA TYR A 378 26.62 5.02 0.20
C TYR A 378 26.62 4.18 1.48
N GLY A 379 26.92 2.88 1.38
CA GLY A 379 27.11 2.02 2.56
C GLY A 379 25.86 1.29 3.04
N GLY A 380 24.89 1.05 2.16
CA GLY A 380 23.73 0.20 2.38
C GLY A 380 22.41 0.96 2.56
N ALA A 381 21.37 0.19 2.86
CA ALA A 381 19.98 0.64 2.90
C ALA A 381 19.62 1.56 4.07
N ASN A 382 20.54 1.72 5.04
CA ASN A 382 20.40 2.64 6.18
C ASN A 382 21.32 3.86 6.09
N SER A 383 21.99 4.05 4.94
CA SER A 383 22.73 5.30 4.66
C SER A 383 21.77 6.48 4.58
N ARG A 384 22.26 7.70 4.87
CA ARG A 384 21.43 8.92 4.78
C ARG A 384 20.81 9.08 3.39
N ALA A 385 21.58 8.83 2.33
CA ALA A 385 21.09 8.90 0.95
C ALA A 385 19.97 7.89 0.66
N ALA A 386 20.07 6.66 1.18
CA ALA A 386 19.01 5.64 1.03
C ALA A 386 17.74 6.02 1.80
N ILE A 387 17.90 6.60 3.00
CA ILE A 387 16.79 7.10 3.82
C ILE A 387 16.08 8.25 3.09
N ASP A 388 16.82 9.23 2.59
CA ASP A 388 16.27 10.39 1.88
C ASP A 388 15.54 9.96 0.59
N TYR A 389 16.12 9.04 -0.19
CA TYR A 389 15.48 8.52 -1.41
C TYR A 389 14.21 7.72 -1.12
N MET A 390 14.24 6.84 -0.11
CA MET A 390 13.05 6.09 0.29
C MET A 390 11.98 7.04 0.85
N GLY A 391 12.36 8.05 1.63
CA GLY A 391 11.45 9.09 2.10
C GLY A 391 10.78 9.84 0.96
N ALA A 392 11.54 10.28 -0.04
CA ALA A 392 11.02 10.90 -1.26
C ALA A 392 10.06 9.98 -2.03
N THR A 393 10.43 8.71 -2.19
CA THR A 393 9.58 7.71 -2.85
C THR A 393 8.25 7.53 -2.10
N LEU A 394 8.27 7.47 -0.77
CA LEU A 394 7.05 7.37 0.03
C LEU A 394 6.14 8.60 -0.15
N ILE A 395 6.72 9.80 -0.09
CA ILE A 395 5.95 11.04 -0.20
C ILE A 395 5.32 11.20 -1.58
N GLN A 396 6.09 10.95 -2.65
CA GLN A 396 5.65 11.15 -4.04
C GLN A 396 4.94 9.91 -4.60
N THR A 397 5.69 8.84 -4.91
CA THR A 397 5.14 7.61 -5.51
C THR A 397 4.23 6.84 -4.55
N GLY A 398 4.57 6.83 -3.27
CA GLY A 398 3.79 6.20 -2.21
C GLY A 398 2.52 6.98 -1.84
N ARG A 399 2.36 8.19 -2.38
CA ARG A 399 1.21 9.09 -2.18
C ARG A 399 0.97 9.47 -0.72
N TYR A 400 2.03 9.50 0.09
CA TYR A 400 1.91 9.99 1.47
C TYR A 400 1.81 11.52 1.55
N ALA A 401 2.15 12.26 0.49
CA ALA A 401 1.92 13.70 0.43
C ALA A 401 0.43 14.08 0.57
N SER A 402 -0.46 13.39 -0.15
CA SER A 402 -1.91 13.61 -0.07
C SER A 402 -2.45 13.15 1.29
N PHE A 403 -2.00 12.01 1.81
CA PHE A 403 -2.33 11.56 3.18
C PHE A 403 -2.00 12.60 4.26
N LEU A 404 -0.77 13.13 4.25
CA LEU A 404 -0.33 14.16 5.21
C LEU A 404 -1.12 15.47 5.04
N HIS A 405 -1.42 15.86 3.80
CA HIS A 405 -2.30 16.99 3.53
C HIS A 405 -3.67 16.83 4.20
N TYR A 406 -4.35 15.70 3.97
CA TYR A 406 -5.67 15.46 4.53
C TYR A 406 -5.65 15.47 6.06
N ILE A 407 -4.70 14.75 6.68
CA ILE A 407 -4.57 14.75 8.14
C ILE A 407 -4.38 16.16 8.67
N ASN A 408 -3.46 16.93 8.08
CA ASN A 408 -3.18 18.28 8.54
C ASN A 408 -4.41 19.19 8.42
N ARG A 409 -5.06 19.24 7.25
CA ARG A 409 -6.18 20.16 7.02
C ARG A 409 -7.42 19.79 7.81
N LEU A 410 -7.70 18.49 7.98
CA LEU A 410 -8.78 18.04 8.87
C LEU A 410 -8.51 18.41 10.33
N SER A 411 -7.24 18.32 10.76
CA SER A 411 -6.83 18.67 12.12
C SER A 411 -6.91 20.17 12.36
N GLU A 412 -6.35 20.98 11.46
CA GLU A 412 -6.43 22.45 11.52
C GLU A 412 -7.88 22.91 11.62
N ARG A 413 -8.78 22.38 10.77
CA ARG A 413 -10.21 22.68 10.83
C ARG A 413 -10.80 22.34 12.20
N LYS A 414 -10.50 21.14 12.73
CA LYS A 414 -11.06 20.67 14.01
C LYS A 414 -10.56 21.48 15.21
N PHE A 415 -9.26 21.78 15.25
CA PHE A 415 -8.66 22.51 16.37
C PHE A 415 -8.84 24.02 16.27
N ALA A 416 -9.12 24.57 15.08
CA ALA A 416 -9.59 25.95 14.94
C ALA A 416 -10.99 26.13 15.55
N GLU A 417 -11.89 25.15 15.38
CA GLU A 417 -13.22 25.15 16.00
C GLU A 417 -13.15 24.91 17.52
N ASN A 418 -12.32 23.96 17.96
CA ASN A 418 -12.12 23.66 19.38
C ASN A 418 -10.65 23.28 19.65
N PRO A 419 -9.81 24.22 20.14
CA PRO A 419 -8.40 23.96 20.45
C PRO A 419 -8.17 22.85 21.48
N LEU A 420 -9.18 22.57 22.32
CA LEU A 420 -9.15 21.53 23.35
C LEU A 420 -9.92 20.26 22.94
N ALA A 421 -10.23 20.10 21.65
CA ALA A 421 -10.86 18.87 21.15
C ALA A 421 -10.06 17.63 21.57
N TYR A 422 -10.78 16.55 21.89
CA TYR A 422 -10.26 15.25 22.37
C TYR A 422 -9.53 15.32 23.72
N THR A 423 -9.40 16.47 24.38
CA THR A 423 -8.78 16.51 25.72
C THR A 423 -9.69 15.90 26.77
N LYS A 424 -9.08 15.32 27.81
CA LYS A 424 -9.76 14.85 29.02
C LYS A 424 -9.19 15.61 30.24
N PRO A 425 -9.93 15.72 31.36
CA PRO A 425 -9.39 16.30 32.58
C PRO A 425 -8.22 15.47 33.11
N GLY A 426 -7.05 16.08 33.21
CA GLY A 426 -5.87 15.54 33.84
C GLY A 426 -5.73 15.97 35.31
N PRO A 427 -4.55 15.76 35.91
CA PRO A 427 -4.25 16.21 37.27
C PRO A 427 -4.52 17.72 37.43
N GLY A 428 -5.26 18.09 38.49
CA GLY A 428 -5.63 19.49 38.74
C GLY A 428 -6.67 20.07 37.77
N GLY A 429 -7.35 19.24 36.97
CA GLY A 429 -8.37 19.69 36.02
C GLY A 429 -7.83 20.24 34.70
N MET A 430 -6.51 20.18 34.49
CA MET A 430 -5.88 20.64 33.26
C MET A 430 -6.25 19.74 32.08
N PRO A 431 -6.54 20.29 30.88
CA PRO A 431 -6.85 19.47 29.71
C PRO A 431 -5.61 18.70 29.24
N VAL A 432 -5.74 17.38 29.13
CA VAL A 432 -4.68 16.48 28.67
C VAL A 432 -5.14 15.71 27.44
N PHE A 433 -4.26 15.64 26.44
CA PHE A 433 -4.45 14.77 25.28
C PHE A 433 -3.90 13.37 25.67
N THR A 434 -4.79 12.47 26.09
CA THR A 434 -4.40 11.14 26.57
C THR A 434 -4.15 10.15 25.41
N GLU A 435 -3.69 8.94 25.71
CA GLU A 435 -3.60 7.88 24.68
C GLU A 435 -4.98 7.47 24.17
N GLU A 436 -6.00 7.39 25.03
CA GLU A 436 -7.39 7.13 24.62
C GLU A 436 -7.92 8.23 23.70
N SER A 437 -7.72 9.49 24.10
CA SER A 437 -8.02 10.67 23.28
C SER A 437 -7.38 10.60 21.90
N TYR A 438 -6.13 10.12 21.83
CA TYR A 438 -5.41 9.99 20.57
C TYR A 438 -6.07 8.96 19.66
N TRP A 439 -6.57 7.85 20.20
CA TRP A 439 -7.34 6.88 19.43
C TRP A 439 -8.69 7.40 18.97
N GLU A 440 -9.42 8.15 19.81
CA GLU A 440 -10.66 8.85 19.42
C GLU A 440 -10.40 9.79 18.24
N TYR A 441 -9.32 10.57 18.29
CA TYR A 441 -8.90 11.48 17.23
C TYR A 441 -8.56 10.74 15.92
N LEU A 442 -7.81 9.64 15.97
CA LEU A 442 -7.51 8.86 14.75
C LEU A 442 -8.78 8.22 14.14
N GLN A 443 -9.73 7.79 14.96
CA GLN A 443 -11.02 7.26 14.48
C GLN A 443 -11.88 8.34 13.81
N ASP A 444 -11.87 9.57 14.33
CA ASP A 444 -12.54 10.70 13.68
C ASP A 444 -11.88 11.02 12.33
N LEU A 445 -10.55 11.06 12.27
CA LEU A 445 -9.82 11.24 11.00
C LEU A 445 -10.18 10.15 9.99
N GLU A 446 -10.20 8.88 10.39
CA GLU A 446 -10.55 7.77 9.50
C GLU A 446 -11.98 7.88 8.98
N THR A 447 -12.92 8.28 9.83
CA THR A 447 -14.30 8.52 9.44
C THR A 447 -14.38 9.62 8.39
N LYS A 448 -13.69 10.76 8.60
CA LYS A 448 -13.65 11.86 7.63
C LYS A 448 -12.96 11.46 6.32
N LEU A 449 -11.86 10.72 6.38
CA LEU A 449 -11.17 10.20 5.20
C LEU A 449 -12.06 9.22 4.40
N THR A 450 -12.89 8.43 5.08
CA THR A 450 -13.79 7.45 4.45
C THR A 450 -15.05 8.10 3.86
N ASP A 451 -15.72 8.94 4.64
CA ASP A 451 -17.09 9.37 4.35
C ASP A 451 -17.17 10.76 3.74
N GLU A 452 -16.31 11.68 4.19
CA GLU A 452 -16.25 13.04 3.67
C GLU A 452 -15.32 13.13 2.46
N LEU A 453 -14.07 12.71 2.60
CA LEU A 453 -13.05 12.86 1.55
C LEU A 453 -13.09 11.74 0.52
N ARG A 454 -13.69 10.58 0.85
CA ARG A 454 -13.79 9.41 -0.03
C ARG A 454 -12.41 8.91 -0.52
N VAL A 455 -11.36 9.02 0.30
CA VAL A 455 -9.97 8.65 -0.07
C VAL A 455 -9.54 7.29 0.47
N MET A 456 -10.45 6.65 1.20
CA MET A 456 -10.29 5.29 1.67
C MET A 456 -11.65 4.58 1.73
N ARG A 457 -11.61 3.25 1.64
CA ARG A 457 -12.80 2.39 1.77
C ARG A 457 -12.67 1.47 2.97
N LYS A 458 -13.67 1.50 3.84
CA LYS A 458 -13.87 0.47 4.86
C LYS A 458 -14.47 -0.77 4.20
N VAL A 459 -13.77 -1.89 4.30
CA VAL A 459 -14.35 -3.21 4.01
C VAL A 459 -14.65 -3.88 5.34
N SER A 460 -15.81 -4.55 5.45
CA SER A 460 -16.14 -5.34 6.63
C SER A 460 -15.01 -6.34 6.89
N GLY A 461 -14.27 -6.10 7.97
CA GLY A 461 -13.16 -6.97 8.35
C GLY A 461 -13.71 -8.34 8.76
N ARG A 462 -12.97 -9.41 8.45
CA ARG A 462 -13.10 -10.68 9.19
C ARG A 462 -13.10 -10.36 10.68
N ALA A 463 -13.95 -10.99 11.48
CA ALA A 463 -13.91 -10.90 12.93
C ALA A 463 -12.49 -11.27 13.39
N ARG A 464 -11.67 -10.26 13.68
CA ARG A 464 -10.30 -10.44 14.16
C ARG A 464 -10.34 -10.29 15.68
N PRO A 465 -9.62 -11.14 16.43
CA PRO A 465 -9.56 -11.05 17.90
C PRO A 465 -9.02 -9.71 18.41
N ARG A 466 -8.34 -8.93 17.55
CA ARG A 466 -7.85 -7.58 17.85
C ARG A 466 -8.26 -6.61 16.75
N VAL A 467 -8.85 -5.49 17.16
CA VAL A 467 -9.05 -4.30 16.33
C VAL A 467 -7.65 -3.74 16.03
N ARG A 468 -7.30 -3.64 14.75
CA ARG A 468 -6.06 -2.94 14.36
C ARG A 468 -6.24 -1.47 14.69
N THR A 469 -5.22 -0.88 15.28
CA THR A 469 -5.21 0.53 15.57
C THR A 469 -5.09 1.34 14.28
N THR A 470 -6.03 2.27 14.09
CA THR A 470 -6.14 3.13 12.91
C THR A 470 -4.84 3.89 12.64
N PHE A 471 -4.37 3.87 11.39
CA PHE A 471 -3.14 4.55 10.91
C PHE A 471 -1.84 4.24 11.66
N GLN A 472 -1.80 3.18 12.49
CA GLN A 472 -0.61 2.88 13.28
C GLN A 472 0.62 2.64 12.40
N VAL A 473 0.45 1.91 11.29
CA VAL A 473 1.57 1.55 10.42
C VAL A 473 2.05 2.77 9.63
N GLU A 474 1.12 3.51 9.04
CA GLU A 474 1.37 4.74 8.29
C GLU A 474 2.14 5.75 9.14
N LEU A 475 1.67 6.02 10.36
CA LEU A 475 2.31 7.01 11.24
C LEU A 475 3.63 6.50 11.82
N THR A 476 3.79 5.20 12.04
CA THR A 476 5.08 4.64 12.46
C THR A 476 6.11 4.75 11.35
N LEU A 477 5.71 4.44 10.11
CA LEU A 477 6.56 4.61 8.94
C LEU A 477 6.99 6.07 8.78
N LEU A 478 6.04 7.01 8.76
CA LEU A 478 6.34 8.43 8.58
C LEU A 478 7.25 9.00 9.67
N ARG A 479 7.17 8.49 10.90
CA ARG A 479 8.11 8.83 11.98
C ARG A 479 9.53 8.34 11.71
N ASN A 480 9.69 7.14 11.16
CA ASN A 480 11.01 6.59 10.83
C ASN A 480 11.76 7.41 9.77
N TYR A 481 11.05 8.22 8.97
CA TYR A 481 11.61 9.13 7.97
C TYR A 481 11.57 10.60 8.39
N GLY A 482 11.16 10.90 9.63
CA GLY A 482 11.14 12.27 10.16
C GLY A 482 10.02 13.16 9.67
N PHE A 483 9.05 12.66 8.88
CA PHE A 483 7.92 13.46 8.39
C PHE A 483 6.88 13.76 9.47
N VAL A 484 6.82 12.91 10.50
CA VAL A 484 5.95 13.07 11.67
C VAL A 484 6.81 12.99 12.92
N SER A 485 6.53 13.84 13.91
CA SER A 485 7.27 13.86 15.17
C SER A 485 7.19 12.52 15.91
N SER A 486 8.26 12.19 16.65
CA SER A 486 8.28 11.10 17.63
C SER A 486 7.23 11.29 18.72
N THR A 487 6.88 12.55 19.03
CA THR A 487 5.73 12.88 19.87
C THR A 487 4.46 12.56 19.10
N ARG A 488 3.65 11.61 19.60
CA ARG A 488 2.48 11.09 18.85
C ARG A 488 1.45 12.16 18.51
N HIS A 489 1.30 13.17 19.36
CA HIS A 489 0.34 14.25 19.20
C HIS A 489 0.78 15.55 19.89
N ARG A 490 0.20 16.69 19.51
CA ARG A 490 0.33 17.99 20.19
C ARG A 490 -1.06 18.60 20.41
N LEU A 491 -1.28 19.16 21.60
CA LEU A 491 -2.51 19.88 21.95
C LEU A 491 -2.79 20.98 20.90
N GLY A 492 -4.06 21.09 20.47
CA GLY A 492 -4.48 22.09 19.49
C GLY A 492 -3.97 21.87 18.07
N VAL A 493 -3.28 20.77 17.80
CA VAL A 493 -2.69 20.45 16.48
C VAL A 493 -2.98 19.03 16.02
N GLY A 494 -3.03 18.05 16.93
CA GLY A 494 -3.15 16.64 16.54
C GLY A 494 -1.78 16.07 16.18
N ILE A 495 -1.62 15.50 14.98
CA ILE A 495 -0.35 14.90 14.54
C ILE A 495 0.63 16.00 14.13
N PRO A 496 1.80 16.15 14.78
CA PRO A 496 2.79 17.15 14.37
C PRO A 496 3.55 16.68 13.13
N ILE A 497 3.36 17.40 12.02
CA ILE A 497 3.99 17.12 10.72
C ILE A 497 5.18 18.06 10.52
N ASP A 498 6.31 17.51 10.08
CA ASP A 498 7.48 18.27 9.67
C ASP A 498 7.35 18.64 8.19
N TRP A 499 6.75 19.80 7.93
CA TRP A 499 6.51 20.27 6.57
C TRP A 499 7.79 20.65 5.82
N GLU A 500 8.86 21.01 6.53
CA GLU A 500 10.15 21.28 5.88
C GLU A 500 10.70 19.99 5.27
N GLN A 501 10.72 18.91 6.05
CA GLN A 501 11.16 17.60 5.59
C GLN A 501 10.27 17.07 4.45
N VAL A 502 8.95 17.28 4.51
CA VAL A 502 8.02 16.90 3.42
C VAL A 502 8.32 17.67 2.13
N VAL A 503 8.54 18.99 2.20
CA VAL A 503 8.87 19.80 1.01
C VAL A 503 10.20 19.39 0.41
N GLN A 504 11.21 19.13 1.25
CA GLN A 504 12.50 18.62 0.78
C GLN A 504 12.31 17.31 0.01
N ALA A 505 11.52 16.37 0.55
CA ALA A 505 11.21 15.09 -0.09
C ALA A 505 10.42 15.22 -1.40
N LEU A 506 9.52 16.20 -1.52
CA LEU A 506 8.78 16.50 -2.77
C LEU A 506 9.68 17.06 -3.88
N ASN A 507 10.83 17.65 -3.54
CA ASN A 507 11.76 18.23 -4.51
C ASN A 507 12.86 17.26 -4.96
N VAL A 508 12.92 16.06 -4.37
CA VAL A 508 13.86 15.02 -4.81
C VAL A 508 13.38 14.46 -6.14
N ASP A 509 14.24 14.49 -7.14
CA ASP A 509 14.02 13.81 -8.41
C ASP A 509 14.11 12.28 -8.22
N LEU A 510 13.07 11.56 -8.64
CA LEU A 510 12.91 10.10 -8.48
C LEU A 510 13.20 9.34 -9.76
#